data_AF-F0V6B3-F1
#
_entry.id   AF-F0V6B3-F1
#
_cell.length_a   1.000
_cell.length_b   1.000
_cell.length_c   1.000
_cell.angle_alpha   90.00
_cell.angle_beta   90.00
_cell.angle_gamma   90.00
#
_symmetry.space_group_name_H-M   'P 1'
#
loop_
_entity.id
_entity.type
_entity.pdbx_description
1 polymer ?
#
loop_
_entity_poly.entity_id
_entity_poly.type
_entity_poly.pdbx_seq_one_letter_code
_entity_poly.pdbx_strand_id
1 'polypeptide(L)'
;AVGYALAVTHPAAGNIGGGGFAIIHLANGENIALDFRESAPLAATRDMYLDNNGNVIPNASIIGHLAAGVPGTVKGMSAMLDKYGTKKLAELIQPAIDLAENGFVITDRQAETMLEAKEHFERFASSRRYFLKKDGSTYKGGDTLVQKDLAKTLRLIQKDGESAFYQGKIADIIAEDMKNNGGIITKQDLAQYKVIWRKPVKGTYRGYEIISMSPPSSGGTHIIQILNTMENANIKELGFSSSQTIHLMVEAMRQAYADRSV
;
A
#
# COMPACT_ATOMS: atom_id res chain seq x y z
N ALA A 1 1.48 -9.94 -11.27
CA ALA A 1 2.13 -11.11 -10.66
C ALA A 1 2.76 -10.75 -9.32
N VAL A 2 3.86 -9.99 -9.27
CA VAL A 2 4.57 -9.69 -8.01
C VAL A 2 3.67 -9.05 -6.94
N GLY A 3 2.82 -8.07 -7.30
CA GLY A 3 1.88 -7.46 -6.34
C GLY A 3 0.96 -8.47 -5.65
N TYR A 4 0.33 -9.38 -6.40
CA TYR A 4 -0.48 -10.46 -5.84
C TYR A 4 0.33 -11.46 -5.03
N ALA A 5 1.55 -11.81 -5.46
CA ALA A 5 2.42 -12.71 -4.70
C ALA A 5 2.79 -12.11 -3.34
N LEU A 6 3.15 -10.82 -3.30
CA LEU A 6 3.45 -10.10 -2.05
C LEU A 6 2.21 -9.94 -1.16
N ALA A 7 1.01 -9.83 -1.72
CA ALA A 7 -0.24 -9.85 -0.95
C ALA A 7 -0.46 -11.17 -0.17
N VAL A 8 0.27 -12.23 -0.52
CA VAL A 8 0.25 -13.52 0.16
C VAL A 8 1.47 -13.68 1.04
N THR A 9 2.67 -13.46 0.49
CA THR A 9 3.93 -13.80 1.16
C THR A 9 4.50 -12.68 2.02
N HIS A 10 4.02 -11.45 1.89
CA HIS A 10 4.50 -10.32 2.68
C HIS A 10 3.34 -9.52 3.30
N PRO A 11 2.49 -10.15 4.15
CA PRO A 11 1.26 -9.55 4.64
C PRO A 11 1.45 -8.32 5.55
N ALA A 12 2.69 -8.05 5.99
CA ALA A 12 3.03 -6.82 6.71
C ALA A 12 2.93 -5.56 5.82
N ALA A 13 3.00 -5.70 4.49
CA ALA A 13 2.93 -4.57 3.56
C ALA A 13 2.28 -4.92 2.21
N GLY A 14 2.68 -6.04 1.59
CA GLY A 14 2.03 -6.54 0.38
C GLY A 14 0.56 -6.84 0.66
N ASN A 15 -0.35 -6.39 -0.19
CA ASN A 15 -1.77 -6.38 0.14
C ASN A 15 -2.68 -6.43 -1.08
N ILE A 16 -3.95 -6.78 -0.83
CA ILE A 16 -5.10 -6.43 -1.67
C ILE A 16 -6.08 -5.49 -0.94
N GLY A 17 -5.83 -5.21 0.35
CA GLY A 17 -6.67 -4.39 1.24
C GLY A 17 -6.16 -2.96 1.48
N GLY A 18 -5.09 -2.54 0.82
CA GLY A 18 -4.55 -1.18 0.86
C GLY A 18 -4.49 -0.56 -0.53
N GLY A 19 -3.48 0.29 -0.79
CA GLY A 19 -3.28 0.99 -2.06
C GLY A 19 -1.82 1.35 -2.32
N GLY A 20 -1.59 2.21 -3.30
CA GLY A 20 -0.23 2.64 -3.66
C GLY A 20 -0.12 3.41 -4.97
N PHE A 21 1.10 3.39 -5.52
CA PHE A 21 1.47 4.11 -6.73
C PHE A 21 2.32 3.23 -7.64
N ALA A 22 2.26 3.48 -8.96
CA ALA A 22 3.19 2.91 -9.92
C ALA A 22 3.72 4.00 -10.86
N ILE A 23 5.03 4.04 -11.02
CA ILE A 23 5.70 4.83 -12.07
C ILE A 23 6.11 3.88 -13.18
N ILE A 24 5.72 4.21 -14.42
CA ILE A 24 5.91 3.38 -15.59
C ILE A 24 6.64 4.21 -16.64
N HIS A 25 7.82 3.74 -17.03
CA HIS A 25 8.52 4.20 -18.23
C HIS A 25 8.27 3.18 -19.34
N LEU A 26 7.62 3.61 -20.42
CA LEU A 26 7.31 2.76 -21.57
C LEU A 26 8.46 2.76 -22.57
N ALA A 27 8.58 1.68 -23.35
CA ALA A 27 9.64 1.54 -24.35
C ALA A 27 9.60 2.60 -25.46
N ASN A 28 8.47 3.27 -25.66
CA ASN A 28 8.31 4.40 -26.59
C ASN A 28 8.78 5.76 -25.99
N GLY A 29 9.30 5.76 -24.77
CA GLY A 29 9.77 6.95 -24.06
C GLY A 29 8.71 7.67 -23.22
N GLU A 30 7.45 7.21 -23.22
CA GLU A 30 6.40 7.81 -22.40
C GLU A 30 6.58 7.49 -20.91
N ASN A 31 6.35 8.49 -20.07
CA ASN A 31 6.48 8.40 -18.62
C ASN A 31 5.13 8.66 -17.95
N ILE A 32 4.64 7.70 -17.18
CA ILE A 32 3.28 7.68 -16.67
C ILE A 32 3.27 7.32 -15.20
N ALA A 33 2.34 7.91 -14.45
CA ALA A 33 2.07 7.57 -13.07
C ALA A 33 0.65 7.00 -12.92
N LEU A 34 0.50 5.91 -12.19
CA LEU A 34 -0.79 5.39 -11.76
C LEU A 34 -0.94 5.63 -10.26
N ASP A 35 -2.01 6.33 -9.90
CA ASP A 35 -2.47 6.49 -8.53
C ASP A 35 -3.60 5.51 -8.25
N PHE A 36 -3.30 4.57 -7.36
CA PHE A 36 -4.25 3.63 -6.77
C PHE A 36 -4.16 3.71 -5.24
N ARG A 37 -3.90 4.91 -4.71
CA ARG A 37 -3.96 5.18 -3.28
C ARG A 37 -5.38 4.97 -2.78
N GLU A 38 -5.51 4.57 -1.52
CA GLU A 38 -6.81 4.47 -0.87
C GLU A 38 -7.51 5.84 -0.86
N SER A 39 -8.84 5.85 -0.98
CA SER A 39 -9.66 7.04 -0.79
C SER A 39 -10.32 7.02 0.59
N ALA A 40 -10.54 8.19 1.18
CA ALA A 40 -11.41 8.27 2.35
C ALA A 40 -12.81 7.77 1.97
N PRO A 41 -13.49 7.00 2.84
CA PRO A 41 -14.88 6.60 2.61
C PRO A 41 -15.79 7.83 2.48
N LEU A 42 -16.93 7.70 1.80
CA LEU A 42 -17.92 8.75 1.55
C LEU A 42 -18.47 9.35 2.84
N ALA A 43 -18.52 8.56 3.91
CA ALA A 43 -18.95 9.00 5.24
C ALA A 43 -17.81 9.58 6.10
N ALA A 44 -16.58 9.65 5.58
CA ALA A 44 -15.46 10.24 6.30
C ALA A 44 -15.69 11.75 6.51
N THR A 45 -15.31 12.24 7.68
CA THR A 45 -15.42 13.65 8.04
C THR A 45 -14.10 14.18 8.58
N ARG A 46 -13.92 15.50 8.56
CA ARG A 46 -12.68 16.16 9.01
C ARG A 46 -12.29 15.73 10.44
N ASP A 47 -13.27 15.62 11.33
CA ASP A 47 -13.05 15.47 12.77
C ASP A 47 -13.37 14.04 13.27
N MET A 48 -13.51 13.05 12.37
CA MET A 48 -13.92 11.67 12.72
C MET A 48 -12.98 10.92 13.67
N TYR A 49 -11.78 11.46 13.91
CA TYR A 49 -10.79 10.90 14.84
C TYR A 49 -10.59 11.77 16.10
N LEU A 50 -11.48 12.74 16.33
CA LEU A 50 -11.44 13.62 17.49
C LEU A 50 -12.57 13.27 18.47
N ASP A 51 -12.30 13.41 19.76
CA ASP A 51 -13.33 13.33 20.80
C ASP A 51 -14.18 14.61 20.87
N ASN A 52 -15.18 14.63 21.77
CA ASN A 52 -16.07 15.79 21.94
C ASN A 52 -15.34 17.07 22.40
N ASN A 53 -14.12 16.96 22.91
CA ASN A 53 -13.28 18.08 23.33
C ASN A 53 -12.29 18.51 22.24
N GLY A 54 -12.30 17.86 21.07
CA GLY A 54 -11.37 18.12 19.97
C GLY A 54 -10.00 17.46 20.12
N ASN A 55 -9.82 16.54 21.06
CA ASN A 55 -8.56 15.81 21.23
C ASN A 55 -8.52 14.56 20.35
N VAL A 56 -7.34 14.19 19.86
CA VAL A 56 -7.14 12.96 19.09
C VAL A 56 -7.53 11.73 19.93
N ILE A 57 -8.40 10.89 19.39
CA ILE A 57 -8.74 9.60 19.99
C ILE A 57 -7.56 8.64 19.76
N PRO A 58 -6.91 8.13 20.83
CA PRO A 58 -5.75 7.25 20.68
C PRO A 58 -6.04 6.04 19.79
N ASN A 59 -5.17 5.81 18.81
CA ASN A 59 -5.21 4.70 17.83
C ASN A 59 -6.39 4.68 16.84
N ALA A 60 -7.35 5.61 16.91
CA ALA A 60 -8.55 5.56 16.06
C ALA A 60 -8.23 5.61 14.55
N SER A 61 -7.12 6.25 14.18
CA SER A 61 -6.63 6.37 12.79
C SER A 61 -5.56 5.35 12.41
N ILE A 62 -5.20 4.42 13.31
CA ILE A 62 -4.08 3.48 13.13
C ILE A 62 -4.54 2.02 13.27
N ILE A 63 -5.48 1.75 14.17
CA ILE A 63 -5.89 0.39 14.55
C ILE A 63 -7.40 0.24 14.37
N GLY A 64 -7.80 -0.78 13.61
CA GLY A 64 -9.19 -1.20 13.45
C GLY A 64 -9.90 -0.63 12.23
N HIS A 65 -11.18 -0.93 12.12
CA HIS A 65 -11.98 -0.73 10.91
C HIS A 65 -12.14 0.73 10.49
N LEU A 66 -12.20 1.66 11.44
CA LEU A 66 -12.32 3.09 11.14
C LEU A 66 -11.06 3.67 10.47
N ALA A 67 -9.88 3.09 10.75
CA ALA A 67 -8.60 3.52 10.20
C ALA A 67 -8.42 3.18 8.71
N ALA A 68 -9.31 2.36 8.13
CA ALA A 68 -9.18 1.89 6.76
C ALA A 68 -9.73 2.91 5.73
N GLY A 69 -8.92 3.20 4.71
CA GLY A 69 -9.39 3.79 3.46
C GLY A 69 -9.92 2.73 2.50
N VAL A 70 -10.66 3.16 1.48
CA VAL A 70 -11.20 2.26 0.44
C VAL A 70 -10.04 1.65 -0.36
N PRO A 71 -9.86 0.31 -0.40
CA PRO A 71 -8.67 -0.31 -0.98
C PRO A 71 -8.53 -0.12 -2.49
N GLY A 72 -7.33 0.21 -2.94
CA GLY A 72 -7.01 0.50 -4.34
C GLY A 72 -6.18 -0.53 -5.10
N THR A 73 -5.47 -1.42 -4.40
CA THR A 73 -4.46 -2.28 -5.01
C THR A 73 -5.00 -3.18 -6.14
N VAL A 74 -6.17 -3.80 -5.97
CA VAL A 74 -6.76 -4.68 -7.00
C VAL A 74 -7.10 -3.90 -8.28
N LYS A 75 -7.69 -2.71 -8.14
CA LYS A 75 -8.02 -1.84 -9.28
C LYS A 75 -6.76 -1.28 -9.94
N GLY A 76 -5.74 -0.93 -9.15
CA GLY A 76 -4.43 -0.50 -9.64
C GLY A 76 -3.76 -1.55 -10.51
N MET A 77 -3.67 -2.78 -10.00
CA MET A 77 -3.08 -3.91 -10.74
C MET A 77 -3.85 -4.26 -12.02
N SER A 78 -5.18 -4.17 -11.99
CA SER A 78 -6.02 -4.43 -13.17
C SER A 78 -5.86 -3.31 -14.21
N ALA A 79 -5.93 -2.04 -13.80
CA ALA A 79 -5.79 -0.91 -14.71
C ALA A 79 -4.44 -0.87 -15.45
N MET A 80 -3.33 -1.16 -14.76
CA MET A 80 -2.02 -1.23 -15.41
C MET A 80 -1.88 -2.45 -16.33
N LEU A 81 -2.49 -3.59 -15.96
CA LEU A 81 -2.49 -4.79 -16.78
C LEU A 81 -3.32 -4.61 -18.05
N ASP A 82 -4.53 -4.06 -17.93
CA ASP A 82 -5.46 -3.86 -19.04
C ASP A 82 -4.89 -2.88 -20.08
N LYS A 83 -4.17 -1.84 -19.60
CA LYS A 83 -3.66 -0.80 -20.48
C LYS A 83 -2.30 -1.12 -21.12
N TYR A 84 -1.40 -1.76 -20.38
CA TYR A 84 0.00 -1.94 -20.82
C TYR A 84 0.51 -3.39 -20.73
N GLY A 85 -0.29 -4.29 -20.18
CA GLY A 85 0.07 -5.69 -20.05
C GLY A 85 -0.18 -6.50 -21.30
N THR A 86 0.44 -7.68 -21.36
CA THR A 86 0.36 -8.60 -22.50
C THR A 86 -0.07 -10.01 -22.11
N LYS A 87 -0.17 -10.29 -20.81
CA LYS A 87 -0.56 -11.59 -20.25
C LYS A 87 -1.94 -11.53 -19.63
N LYS A 88 -2.62 -12.67 -19.57
CA LYS A 88 -3.92 -12.78 -18.90
C LYS A 88 -3.75 -12.65 -17.40
N LEU A 89 -4.69 -11.96 -16.72
CA LEU A 89 -4.74 -11.91 -15.26
C LEU A 89 -4.68 -13.30 -14.64
N ALA A 90 -5.38 -14.26 -15.25
CA ALA A 90 -5.44 -15.64 -14.78
C ALA A 90 -4.07 -16.31 -14.64
N GLU A 91 -3.17 -16.07 -15.59
CA GLU A 91 -1.79 -16.56 -15.54
C GLU A 91 -0.96 -15.83 -14.46
N LEU A 92 -1.17 -14.52 -14.33
CA LEU A 92 -0.35 -13.67 -13.46
C LEU A 92 -0.71 -13.79 -11.97
N ILE A 93 -1.95 -14.17 -11.64
CA ILE A 93 -2.42 -14.33 -10.25
C ILE A 93 -2.25 -15.77 -9.74
N GLN A 94 -2.18 -16.77 -10.63
CA GLN A 94 -2.09 -18.18 -10.25
C GLN A 94 -0.97 -18.49 -9.25
N PRO A 95 0.27 -17.97 -9.39
CA PRO A 95 1.31 -18.23 -8.40
C PRO A 95 0.97 -17.77 -6.98
N ALA A 96 0.23 -16.66 -6.86
CA ALA A 96 -0.22 -16.16 -5.56
C ALA A 96 -1.31 -17.08 -4.97
N ILE A 97 -2.22 -17.58 -5.80
CA ILE A 97 -3.22 -18.57 -5.38
C ILE A 97 -2.54 -19.84 -4.86
N ASP A 98 -1.55 -20.36 -5.58
CA ASP A 98 -0.82 -21.57 -5.19
C ASP A 98 -0.08 -21.37 -3.86
N LEU A 99 0.58 -20.21 -3.67
CA LEU A 99 1.22 -19.84 -2.40
C LEU A 99 0.22 -19.72 -1.25
N ALA A 100 -0.96 -19.12 -1.48
CA ALA A 100 -1.98 -18.97 -0.45
C ALA A 100 -2.64 -20.31 -0.10
N GLU A 101 -2.82 -21.18 -1.09
CA GLU A 101 -3.51 -22.46 -0.93
C GLU A 101 -2.60 -23.55 -0.36
N ASN A 102 -1.38 -23.68 -0.88
CA ASN A 102 -0.43 -24.70 -0.44
C ASN A 102 0.41 -24.24 0.75
N GLY A 103 0.47 -22.93 0.96
CA GLY A 103 1.26 -22.29 2.01
C GLY A 103 2.70 -22.00 1.59
N PHE A 104 3.37 -21.23 2.42
CA PHE A 104 4.79 -20.90 2.28
C PHE A 104 5.48 -20.90 3.65
N VAL A 105 6.79 -21.08 3.64
CA VAL A 105 7.61 -21.10 4.86
C VAL A 105 7.82 -19.68 5.36
N ILE A 106 7.52 -19.47 6.64
CA ILE A 106 7.74 -18.21 7.35
C ILE A 106 9.25 -18.02 7.59
N THR A 107 9.75 -16.84 7.26
CA THR A 107 11.13 -16.43 7.56
C THR A 107 11.27 -15.94 8.99
N ASP A 108 12.49 -15.92 9.51
CA ASP A 108 12.74 -15.39 10.87
C ASP A 108 12.29 -13.94 11.00
N ARG A 109 12.55 -13.08 10.00
CA ARG A 109 12.09 -11.70 10.03
C ARG A 109 10.55 -11.59 10.01
N GLN A 110 9.85 -12.47 9.30
CA GLN A 110 8.39 -12.50 9.34
C GLN A 110 7.89 -12.89 10.73
N ALA A 111 8.49 -13.90 11.35
CA ALA A 111 8.15 -14.32 12.71
C ALA A 111 8.34 -13.18 13.72
N GLU A 112 9.44 -12.42 13.62
CA GLU A 112 9.67 -11.21 14.43
C GLU A 112 8.56 -10.19 14.23
N THR A 113 8.23 -9.82 12.98
CA THR A 113 7.17 -8.83 12.71
C THR A 113 5.79 -9.29 13.16
N MET A 114 5.51 -10.60 13.11
CA MET A 114 4.25 -11.16 13.62
C MET A 114 4.19 -11.11 15.14
N LEU A 115 5.32 -11.33 15.81
CA LEU A 115 5.43 -11.18 17.26
C LEU A 115 5.23 -9.72 17.69
N GLU A 116 5.88 -8.77 17.00
CA GLU A 116 5.70 -7.34 17.19
C GLU A 116 4.22 -6.91 17.03
N ALA A 117 3.49 -7.51 16.09
CA ALA A 117 2.09 -7.21 15.81
C ALA A 117 1.07 -8.05 16.62
N LYS A 118 1.51 -8.96 17.50
CA LYS A 118 0.65 -9.94 18.19
C LYS A 118 -0.53 -9.27 18.90
N GLU A 119 -0.27 -8.22 19.67
CA GLU A 119 -1.30 -7.49 20.41
C GLU A 119 -2.36 -6.86 19.50
N HIS A 120 -2.02 -6.52 18.26
CA HIS A 120 -2.97 -6.01 17.28
C HIS A 120 -3.81 -7.14 16.67
N PHE A 121 -3.19 -8.28 16.37
CA PHE A 121 -3.92 -9.45 15.91
C PHE A 121 -4.93 -9.94 16.95
N GLU A 122 -4.54 -9.94 18.22
CA GLU A 122 -5.40 -10.35 19.34
C GLU A 122 -6.65 -9.49 19.52
N ARG A 123 -6.70 -8.26 19.00
CA ARG A 123 -7.88 -7.38 19.09
C ARG A 123 -9.03 -7.81 18.19
N PHE A 124 -8.74 -8.45 17.05
CA PHE A 124 -9.75 -8.72 16.02
C PHE A 124 -9.93 -10.22 15.78
N ALA A 125 -11.18 -10.70 15.82
CA ALA A 125 -11.49 -12.12 15.61
C ALA A 125 -11.06 -12.63 14.22
N SER A 126 -11.09 -11.77 13.21
CA SER A 126 -10.55 -12.04 11.87
C SER A 126 -9.03 -12.26 11.92
N SER A 127 -8.28 -11.28 12.42
CA SER A 127 -6.82 -11.35 12.49
C SER A 127 -6.30 -12.49 13.37
N ARG A 128 -6.92 -12.76 14.53
CA ARG A 128 -6.57 -13.92 15.37
C ARG A 128 -6.63 -15.23 14.59
N ARG A 129 -7.70 -15.41 13.80
CA ARG A 129 -7.91 -16.61 13.00
C ARG A 129 -6.90 -16.77 11.86
N TYR A 130 -6.38 -15.68 11.32
CA TYR A 130 -5.50 -15.72 10.15
C TYR A 130 -4.01 -15.69 10.49
N PHE A 131 -3.61 -15.01 11.58
CA PHE A 131 -2.20 -14.75 11.88
C PHE A 131 -1.72 -15.33 13.21
N LEU A 132 -2.60 -15.94 14.01
CA LEU A 132 -2.22 -16.67 15.21
C LEU A 132 -2.53 -18.16 15.04
N LYS A 133 -1.72 -18.99 15.71
CA LYS A 133 -1.97 -20.43 15.85
C LYS A 133 -3.16 -20.66 16.79
N LYS A 134 -3.69 -21.89 16.79
CA LYS A 134 -4.85 -22.28 17.61
C LYS A 134 -4.64 -22.08 19.12
N ASP A 135 -3.40 -22.15 19.58
CA ASP A 135 -3.00 -21.90 20.97
C ASP A 135 -2.80 -20.40 21.30
N GLY A 136 -3.02 -19.51 20.32
CA GLY A 136 -2.81 -18.06 20.45
C GLY A 136 -1.36 -17.60 20.26
N SER A 137 -0.42 -18.51 19.99
CA SER A 137 0.96 -18.15 19.67
C SER A 137 1.10 -17.63 18.24
N THR A 138 2.14 -16.84 17.97
CA THR A 138 2.49 -16.43 16.61
C THR A 138 3.24 -17.55 15.87
N TYR A 139 3.30 -17.44 14.54
CA TYR A 139 4.16 -18.28 13.73
C TYR A 139 5.65 -17.98 14.00
N LYS A 140 6.48 -19.01 13.91
CA LYS A 140 7.94 -18.97 14.05
C LYS A 140 8.60 -19.20 12.69
N GLY A 141 9.87 -18.82 12.58
CA GLY A 141 10.70 -19.18 11.43
C GLY A 141 10.66 -20.69 11.17
N GLY A 142 10.47 -21.08 9.91
CA GLY A 142 10.33 -22.47 9.49
C GLY A 142 8.91 -23.02 9.53
N ASP A 143 7.96 -22.37 10.22
CA ASP A 143 6.55 -22.77 10.15
C ASP A 143 5.98 -22.54 8.74
N THR A 144 4.92 -23.26 8.37
CA THR A 144 4.17 -23.02 7.13
C THR A 144 2.89 -22.23 7.41
N LEU A 145 2.73 -21.08 6.75
CA LEU A 145 1.49 -20.29 6.77
C LEU A 145 0.62 -20.63 5.56
N VAL A 146 -0.61 -21.08 5.81
CA VAL A 146 -1.63 -21.38 4.78
C VAL A 146 -2.79 -20.41 4.91
N GLN A 147 -3.22 -19.81 3.81
CA GLN A 147 -4.23 -18.74 3.78
C GLN A 147 -5.41 -19.10 2.86
N LYS A 148 -6.18 -20.14 3.23
CA LYS A 148 -7.25 -20.70 2.39
C LYS A 148 -8.33 -19.68 2.00
N ASP A 149 -8.69 -18.76 2.90
CA ASP A 149 -9.69 -17.73 2.57
C ASP A 149 -9.13 -16.68 1.61
N LEU A 150 -7.85 -16.31 1.75
CA LEU A 150 -7.17 -15.45 0.78
C LEU A 150 -7.08 -16.14 -0.59
N ALA A 151 -6.79 -17.43 -0.64
CA ALA A 151 -6.79 -18.20 -1.90
C ALA A 151 -8.17 -18.16 -2.58
N LYS A 152 -9.28 -18.31 -1.82
CA LYS A 152 -10.65 -18.17 -2.36
C LYS A 152 -10.90 -16.76 -2.90
N THR A 153 -10.48 -15.72 -2.17
CA THR A 153 -10.58 -14.32 -2.61
C THR A 153 -9.82 -14.10 -3.92
N LEU A 154 -8.58 -14.58 -4.01
CA LEU A 154 -7.76 -14.49 -5.22
C LEU A 154 -8.35 -15.30 -6.39
N ARG A 155 -8.98 -16.45 -6.14
CA ARG A 155 -9.70 -17.22 -7.19
C ARG A 155 -10.92 -16.48 -7.72
N LEU A 156 -11.65 -15.76 -6.88
CA LEU A 156 -12.76 -14.90 -7.34
C LEU A 156 -12.24 -13.77 -8.23
N ILE A 157 -11.15 -13.10 -7.83
CA ILE A 157 -10.50 -12.06 -8.64
C ILE A 157 -9.95 -12.64 -9.95
N GLN A 158 -9.38 -13.85 -9.91
CA GLN A 158 -8.89 -14.54 -11.10
C GLN A 158 -9.99 -14.77 -12.13
N LYS A 159 -11.18 -15.15 -11.67
CA LYS A 159 -12.32 -15.53 -12.51
C LYS A 159 -13.07 -14.30 -13.04
N ASP A 160 -13.42 -13.37 -12.13
CA ASP A 160 -14.36 -12.27 -12.42
C ASP A 160 -13.66 -10.90 -12.45
N GLY A 161 -12.31 -10.88 -12.41
CA GLY A 161 -11.50 -9.66 -12.46
C GLY A 161 -11.66 -8.77 -11.22
N GLU A 162 -11.37 -7.48 -11.37
CA GLU A 162 -11.54 -6.51 -10.27
C GLU A 162 -12.98 -6.40 -9.76
N SER A 163 -13.98 -6.69 -10.61
CA SER A 163 -15.39 -6.61 -10.24
C SER A 163 -15.74 -7.52 -9.06
N ALA A 164 -15.04 -8.66 -8.93
CA ALA A 164 -15.17 -9.57 -7.79
C ALA A 164 -14.94 -8.86 -6.45
N PHE A 165 -13.94 -7.97 -6.41
CA PHE A 165 -13.50 -7.26 -5.21
C PHE A 165 -14.40 -6.06 -4.90
N TYR A 166 -14.80 -5.30 -5.93
CA TYR A 166 -15.48 -4.01 -5.75
C TYR A 166 -17.01 -4.07 -5.82
N GLN A 167 -17.60 -5.13 -6.37
CA GLN A 167 -19.05 -5.25 -6.59
C GLN A 167 -19.64 -6.60 -6.16
N GLY A 168 -18.82 -7.67 -6.22
CA GLY A 168 -19.25 -9.04 -5.92
C GLY A 168 -19.21 -9.41 -4.43
N LYS A 169 -19.12 -10.73 -4.18
CA LYS A 169 -19.16 -11.32 -2.83
C LYS A 169 -18.10 -10.77 -1.88
N ILE A 170 -16.93 -10.37 -2.39
CA ILE A 170 -15.88 -9.77 -1.54
C ILE A 170 -16.33 -8.40 -1.03
N ALA A 171 -16.98 -7.59 -1.88
CA ALA A 171 -17.53 -6.30 -1.47
C ALA A 171 -18.63 -6.43 -0.41
N ASP A 172 -19.48 -7.46 -0.53
CA ASP A 172 -20.48 -7.79 0.49
C ASP A 172 -19.82 -8.09 1.84
N ILE A 173 -18.79 -8.95 1.84
CA ILE A 173 -18.06 -9.33 3.06
C ILE A 173 -17.37 -8.13 3.69
N ILE A 174 -16.72 -7.27 2.90
CA ILE A 174 -16.06 -6.06 3.41
C ILE A 174 -17.09 -5.13 4.06
N ALA A 175 -18.19 -4.83 3.37
CA ALA A 175 -19.21 -3.92 3.88
C ALA A 175 -19.90 -4.47 5.15
N GLU A 176 -20.12 -5.78 5.21
CA GLU A 176 -20.67 -6.45 6.39
C GLU A 176 -19.70 -6.41 7.58
N ASP A 177 -18.42 -6.72 7.38
CA ASP A 177 -17.41 -6.67 8.44
C ASP A 177 -17.19 -5.23 8.94
N MET A 178 -17.20 -4.24 8.05
CA MET A 178 -17.15 -2.83 8.42
C MET A 178 -18.33 -2.44 9.29
N LYS A 179 -19.56 -2.73 8.85
CA LYS A 179 -20.78 -2.44 9.61
C LYS A 179 -20.76 -3.09 11.00
N ASN A 180 -20.31 -4.34 11.09
CA ASN A 180 -20.32 -5.09 12.34
C ASN A 180 -19.25 -4.63 13.35
N ASN A 181 -18.22 -3.91 12.92
CA ASN A 181 -17.08 -3.53 13.75
C ASN A 181 -16.81 -2.01 13.78
N GLY A 182 -17.80 -1.18 13.42
CA GLY A 182 -17.70 0.28 13.52
C GLY A 182 -16.84 0.94 12.43
N GLY A 183 -16.61 0.25 11.31
CA GLY A 183 -16.04 0.83 10.10
C GLY A 183 -17.09 1.55 9.26
N ILE A 184 -16.62 2.37 8.31
CA ILE A 184 -17.47 3.24 7.50
C ILE A 184 -17.35 3.00 5.98
N ILE A 185 -16.60 1.97 5.56
CA ILE A 185 -16.56 1.55 4.15
C ILE A 185 -17.82 0.75 3.84
N THR A 186 -18.56 1.16 2.81
CA THR A 186 -19.76 0.50 2.30
C THR A 186 -19.53 -0.10 0.91
N LYS A 187 -20.53 -0.84 0.39
CA LYS A 187 -20.52 -1.27 -1.01
C LYS A 187 -20.47 -0.11 -1.99
N GLN A 188 -21.08 1.03 -1.64
CA GLN A 188 -21.09 2.20 -2.50
C GLN A 188 -19.68 2.78 -2.62
N ASP A 189 -18.93 2.83 -1.51
CA ASP A 189 -17.52 3.24 -1.51
C ASP A 189 -16.68 2.39 -2.45
N LEU A 190 -16.79 1.06 -2.31
CA LEU A 190 -16.07 0.10 -3.16
C LEU A 190 -16.44 0.24 -4.63
N ALA A 191 -17.74 0.36 -4.93
CA ALA A 191 -18.22 0.50 -6.31
C ALA A 191 -17.77 1.82 -6.97
N GLN A 192 -17.64 2.91 -6.18
CA GLN A 192 -17.22 4.22 -6.67
C GLN A 192 -15.70 4.41 -6.73
N TYR A 193 -14.92 3.53 -6.09
CA TYR A 193 -13.47 3.62 -6.10
C TYR A 193 -12.93 3.64 -7.54
N LYS A 194 -11.99 4.55 -7.82
CA LYS A 194 -11.35 4.67 -9.13
C LYS A 194 -9.87 4.99 -8.98
N VAL A 195 -9.08 4.43 -9.87
CA VAL A 195 -7.67 4.81 -10.03
C VAL A 195 -7.57 6.05 -10.91
N ILE A 196 -6.43 6.75 -10.80
CA ILE A 196 -6.18 7.97 -11.56
C ILE A 196 -4.85 7.83 -12.29
N TRP A 197 -4.88 7.92 -13.62
CA TRP A 197 -3.68 8.10 -14.43
C TRP A 197 -3.23 9.57 -14.30
N ARG A 198 -1.98 9.77 -13.89
CA ARG A 198 -1.41 11.08 -13.62
C ARG A 198 -0.17 11.32 -14.48
N LYS A 199 0.13 12.59 -14.71
CA LYS A 199 1.45 13.00 -15.18
C LYS A 199 2.41 12.87 -14.00
N PRO A 200 3.55 12.15 -14.14
CA PRO A 200 4.55 12.13 -13.09
C PRO A 200 5.16 13.52 -12.91
N VAL A 201 5.70 13.78 -11.72
CA VAL A 201 6.60 14.92 -11.55
C VAL A 201 7.95 14.56 -12.15
N LYS A 202 8.57 15.56 -12.78
CA LYS A 202 9.84 15.42 -13.47
C LYS A 202 10.80 16.51 -13.03
N GLY A 203 12.06 16.14 -12.90
CA GLY A 203 13.16 17.04 -12.62
C GLY A 203 14.42 16.54 -13.31
N THR A 204 15.52 17.26 -13.13
CA THR A 204 16.83 16.85 -13.59
C THR A 204 17.82 16.91 -12.46
N TYR A 205 18.82 16.03 -12.48
CA TYR A 205 19.95 16.10 -11.57
C TYR A 205 21.22 15.67 -12.28
N ARG A 206 22.13 16.61 -12.52
CA ARG A 206 23.47 16.41 -13.09
C ARG A 206 23.46 15.62 -14.40
N GLY A 207 22.55 16.00 -15.31
CA GLY A 207 22.39 15.39 -16.63
C GLY A 207 21.44 14.18 -16.69
N TYR A 208 20.85 13.76 -15.56
CA TYR A 208 19.87 12.68 -15.50
C TYR A 208 18.45 13.24 -15.36
N GLU A 209 17.47 12.64 -16.05
CA GLU A 209 16.04 12.90 -15.81
C GLU A 209 15.59 12.08 -14.58
N ILE A 210 14.88 12.74 -13.66
CA ILE A 210 14.27 12.14 -12.48
C ILE A 210 12.76 12.14 -12.69
N ILE A 211 12.16 10.95 -12.74
CA ILE A 211 10.71 10.76 -12.89
C ILE A 211 10.18 10.14 -11.61
N SER A 212 9.17 10.78 -10.99
CA SER A 212 8.62 10.31 -9.72
C SER A 212 7.13 10.62 -9.57
N MET A 213 6.55 10.18 -8.46
CA MET A 213 5.11 10.27 -8.21
C MET A 213 4.68 11.70 -7.88
N SER A 214 3.67 12.18 -8.61
CA SER A 214 2.98 13.44 -8.36
C SER A 214 2.02 13.35 -7.16
N PRO A 215 1.39 14.46 -6.73
CA PRO A 215 0.26 14.39 -5.81
C PRO A 215 -0.77 13.32 -6.24
N PRO A 216 -1.27 12.50 -5.30
CA PRO A 216 -1.33 12.75 -3.85
C PRO A 216 -0.09 12.31 -3.06
N SER A 217 0.97 11.83 -3.71
CA SER A 217 2.27 11.66 -3.06
C SER A 217 3.00 13.00 -2.96
N SER A 218 3.63 13.26 -1.82
CA SER A 218 4.58 14.37 -1.67
C SER A 218 6.00 13.99 -2.09
N GLY A 219 6.29 12.69 -2.24
CA GLY A 219 7.65 12.16 -2.36
C GLY A 219 8.37 12.66 -3.60
N GLY A 220 7.76 12.56 -4.79
CA GLY A 220 8.42 12.95 -6.02
C GLY A 220 8.80 14.43 -6.06
N THR A 221 7.87 15.30 -5.64
CA THR A 221 8.11 16.75 -5.58
C THR A 221 9.28 17.08 -4.67
N HIS A 222 9.29 16.57 -3.44
CA HIS A 222 10.33 16.92 -2.48
C HIS A 222 11.67 16.24 -2.78
N ILE A 223 11.68 15.03 -3.36
CA ILE A 223 12.94 14.43 -3.86
C ILE A 223 13.57 15.34 -4.91
N ILE A 224 12.78 15.81 -5.89
CA ILE A 224 13.27 16.72 -6.93
C ILE A 224 13.70 18.06 -6.31
N GLN A 225 12.93 18.62 -5.37
CA GLN A 225 13.28 19.85 -4.67
C GLN A 225 14.61 19.75 -3.91
N ILE A 226 14.82 18.65 -3.18
CA ILE A 226 16.06 18.39 -2.45
C ILE A 226 17.22 18.24 -3.43
N LEU A 227 17.04 17.47 -4.51
CA LEU A 227 18.07 17.30 -5.55
C LEU A 227 18.43 18.63 -6.22
N ASN A 228 17.45 19.46 -6.55
CA ASN A 228 17.67 20.79 -7.11
C ASN A 228 18.47 21.68 -6.15
N THR A 229 18.20 21.60 -4.85
CA THR A 229 18.97 22.34 -3.84
C THR A 229 20.41 21.82 -3.81
N MET A 230 20.59 20.50 -3.77
CA MET A 230 21.90 19.85 -3.73
C MET A 230 22.73 20.05 -5.01
N GLU A 231 22.09 20.32 -6.15
CA GLU A 231 22.75 20.51 -7.44
C GLU A 231 23.70 21.72 -7.44
N ASN A 232 23.42 22.71 -6.59
CA ASN A 232 24.22 23.94 -6.43
C ASN A 232 25.60 23.72 -5.79
N ALA A 233 25.89 22.51 -5.27
CA ALA A 233 27.18 22.17 -4.68
C ALA A 233 27.90 21.06 -5.47
N ASN A 234 29.23 21.00 -5.39
CA ASN A 234 30.00 19.89 -5.94
C ASN A 234 30.08 18.72 -4.95
N ILE A 235 28.97 17.98 -4.77
CA ILE A 235 28.91 16.88 -3.79
C ILE A 235 29.93 15.76 -4.05
N LYS A 236 30.43 15.63 -5.29
CA LYS A 236 31.46 14.65 -5.65
C LYS A 236 32.78 14.98 -4.96
N GLU A 237 33.13 16.27 -4.91
CA GLU A 237 34.34 16.76 -4.26
C GLU A 237 34.19 16.74 -2.74
N LEU A 238 33.01 17.05 -2.21
CA LEU A 238 32.72 16.98 -0.78
C LEU A 238 32.79 15.54 -0.23
N GLY A 239 32.54 14.53 -1.07
CA GLY A 239 32.67 13.12 -0.70
C GLY A 239 31.46 12.52 0.02
N PHE A 240 31.31 11.20 -0.10
CA PHE A 240 30.24 10.45 0.57
C PHE A 240 30.40 10.51 2.10
N SER A 241 29.31 10.82 2.80
CA SER A 241 29.25 10.89 4.27
C SER A 241 30.21 11.89 4.94
N SER A 242 30.75 12.86 4.20
CA SER A 242 31.42 14.00 4.83
C SER A 242 30.42 14.87 5.57
N SER A 243 30.87 15.56 6.62
CA SER A 243 30.03 16.50 7.36
C SER A 243 29.44 17.59 6.46
N GLN A 244 30.19 18.03 5.43
CA GLN A 244 29.74 19.02 4.46
C GLN A 244 28.62 18.49 3.57
N THR A 245 28.75 17.27 3.03
CA THR A 245 27.69 16.63 2.24
C THR A 245 26.44 16.39 3.08
N ILE A 246 26.61 15.87 4.31
CA ILE A 246 25.49 15.62 5.23
C ILE A 246 24.79 16.93 5.59
N HIS A 247 25.54 18.00 5.90
CA HIS A 247 24.97 19.29 6.22
C HIS A 247 24.10 19.84 5.08
N LEU A 248 24.62 19.79 3.84
CA LEU A 248 23.87 20.21 2.65
C LEU A 248 22.56 19.41 2.49
N MET A 249 22.63 18.08 2.66
CA MET A 249 21.45 17.21 2.58
C MET A 249 20.43 17.53 3.68
N VAL A 250 20.90 17.70 4.92
CA VAL A 250 20.03 17.98 6.07
C VAL A 250 19.33 19.32 5.92
N GLU A 251 20.01 20.38 5.52
CA GLU A 251 19.38 21.69 5.36
C GLU A 251 18.42 21.73 4.16
N ALA A 252 18.74 21.04 3.06
CA ALA A 252 17.80 20.86 1.95
C ALA A 252 16.53 20.09 2.37
N MET A 253 16.70 19.01 3.13
CA MET A 253 15.59 18.23 3.68
C MET A 253 14.77 19.04 4.67
N ARG A 254 15.40 19.82 5.55
CA ARG A 254 14.72 20.68 6.53
C ARG A 254 13.71 21.59 5.84
N GLN A 255 14.12 22.30 4.79
CA GLN A 255 13.22 23.18 4.05
C GLN A 255 12.14 22.40 3.32
N ALA A 256 12.47 21.29 2.66
CA ALA A 256 11.48 20.49 1.93
C ALA A 256 10.37 19.95 2.85
N TYR A 257 10.70 19.52 4.07
CA TYR A 257 9.71 19.08 5.04
C TYR A 257 8.92 20.22 5.68
N ALA A 258 9.49 21.42 5.78
CA ALA A 258 8.73 22.62 6.17
C ALA A 258 7.67 22.93 5.10
N ASP A 259 8.05 22.95 3.82
CA ASP A 259 7.13 23.18 2.70
C ASP A 259 6.04 22.11 2.60
N ARG A 260 6.36 20.85 2.94
CA ARG A 260 5.39 19.75 2.97
C ARG A 260 4.24 19.96 3.95
N SER A 261 4.45 20.73 5.01
CA SER A 261 3.50 20.86 6.13
C SER A 261 2.42 21.93 5.92
N VAL A 262 2.52 22.72 4.85
CA VAL A 262 1.60 23.80 4.47
C VAL A 262 0.64 23.31 3.38
#